data_AF-A0A0F9YNJ6-F1
#
_entry.id   AF-A0A0F9YNJ6-F1
#
_cell.length_a   1.000
_cell.length_b   1.000
_cell.length_c   1.000
_cell.angle_alpha   90.00
_cell.angle_beta   90.00
_cell.angle_gamma   90.00
#
_symmetry.space_group_name_H-M   'P 1'
#
loop_
_entity.id
_entity.type
_entity.pdbx_description
1 polymer ?
#
loop_
_entity_poly.entity_id
_entity_poly.type
_entity_poly.pdbx_seq_one_letter_code
_entity_poly.pdbx_strand_id
1 'polypeptide(L)'
;MAIKRKIFSSKKYQKDSKVLDAGCGIGKHIKLLANTAKEISGVDFDKNVVEEAKKNLSIFKNVKIFFENAKKLHFKNNIFDFVICMGNSFGDFGENTSGVLKEMKRVIKPDGKIIISVYSEKALGARKRQYKKIGIKIELNPVSYICEAVKK
;
A
#
# COMPACT_ATOMS: atom_id res chain seq x y z
N MET A 1 9.33 10.51 9.40
CA MET A 1 10.72 10.75 8.94
C MET A 1 11.48 9.46 8.57
N ALA A 2 11.23 8.31 9.23
CA ALA A 2 11.88 7.03 8.92
C ALA A 2 11.34 6.27 7.68
N ILE A 3 10.03 6.33 7.41
CA ILE A 3 9.35 5.62 6.30
C ILE A 3 9.92 6.02 4.92
N LYS A 4 10.08 7.33 4.71
CA LYS A 4 10.59 7.93 3.46
C LYS A 4 12.00 7.43 3.10
N ARG A 5 12.80 7.09 4.12
CA ARG A 5 14.24 6.86 4.01
C ARG A 5 14.62 5.38 3.89
N LYS A 6 13.68 4.45 4.08
CA LYS A 6 13.97 3.00 4.09
C LYS A 6 13.10 2.18 3.11
N ILE A 7 11.81 2.47 2.99
CA ILE A 7 10.92 1.77 2.04
C ILE A 7 11.27 2.11 0.58
N PHE A 8 11.69 3.35 0.34
CA PHE A 8 12.04 3.86 -0.99
C PHE A 8 13.56 4.03 -1.19
N SER A 9 14.42 3.61 -0.26
CA SER A 9 15.87 3.89 -0.31
C SER A 9 16.58 3.30 -1.54
N SER A 10 16.01 2.28 -2.18
CA SER A 10 16.51 1.81 -3.47
C SER A 10 16.12 2.82 -4.56
N LYS A 11 17.07 3.66 -4.98
CA LYS A 11 17.00 4.61 -6.11
C LYS A 11 16.39 4.06 -7.41
N LYS A 12 16.29 2.73 -7.55
CA LYS A 12 15.90 2.00 -8.76
C LYS A 12 14.43 2.19 -9.20
N TYR A 13 13.54 2.72 -8.34
CA TYR A 13 12.09 2.61 -8.62
C TYR A 13 11.24 3.86 -8.35
N GLN A 14 11.82 5.05 -8.14
CA GLN A 14 11.01 6.20 -7.70
C GLN A 14 10.29 6.90 -8.86
N LYS A 15 11.02 7.49 -9.82
CA LYS A 15 10.45 8.46 -10.77
C LYS A 15 9.35 7.91 -11.70
N ASP A 16 9.42 6.64 -12.06
CA ASP A 16 8.53 6.02 -13.06
C ASP A 16 7.50 5.06 -12.47
N SER A 17 7.43 4.95 -11.14
CA SER A 17 6.55 3.97 -10.48
C SER A 17 5.10 4.41 -10.42
N LYS A 18 4.20 3.43 -10.59
CA LYS A 18 2.80 3.51 -10.21
C LYS A 18 2.60 2.92 -8.82
N VAL A 19 2.03 3.70 -7.92
CA VAL A 19 1.82 3.33 -6.52
C VAL A 19 0.33 3.27 -6.19
N LEU A 20 -0.08 2.24 -5.46
CA LEU A 20 -1.39 2.17 -4.80
C LEU A 20 -1.21 2.28 -3.28
N ASP A 21 -1.97 3.15 -2.63
CA ASP A 21 -2.14 3.19 -1.18
C ASP A 21 -3.53 2.62 -0.81
N ALA A 22 -3.54 1.40 -0.26
CA ALA A 22 -4.75 0.65 0.10
C ALA A 22 -5.14 0.93 1.57
N GLY A 23 -6.14 1.79 1.77
CA GLY A 23 -6.46 2.39 3.07
C GLY A 23 -5.66 3.68 3.29
N CYS A 24 -5.77 4.61 2.36
CA CYS A 24 -4.91 5.79 2.28
C CYS A 24 -5.18 6.85 3.37
N GLY A 25 -6.30 6.74 4.08
CA GLY A 25 -6.72 7.74 5.05
C GLY A 25 -6.79 9.14 4.42
N ILE A 26 -6.48 10.15 5.21
CA ILE A 26 -6.42 11.56 4.76
C ILE A 26 -5.21 11.89 3.87
N GLY A 27 -4.43 10.88 3.43
CA GLY A 27 -3.36 11.07 2.45
C GLY A 27 -1.96 11.36 2.98
N LYS A 28 -1.69 11.15 4.29
CA LYS A 28 -0.39 11.47 4.91
C LYS A 28 0.80 10.81 4.19
N HIS A 29 0.65 9.54 3.80
CA HIS A 29 1.71 8.80 3.12
C HIS A 29 1.81 9.17 1.63
N ILE A 30 0.67 9.32 0.95
CA ILE A 30 0.61 9.80 -0.43
C ILE A 30 1.36 11.13 -0.59
N LYS A 31 1.14 12.10 0.31
CA LYS A 31 1.83 13.41 0.28
C LYS A 31 3.35 13.28 0.32
N LEU A 32 3.90 12.27 1.00
CA LEU A 32 5.34 12.04 1.05
C LEU A 32 5.89 11.45 -0.26
N LEU A 33 5.06 10.73 -1.01
CA LEU A 33 5.43 9.99 -2.22
C LEU A 33 5.12 10.75 -3.50
N ALA A 34 4.20 11.71 -3.45
CA ALA A 34 3.70 12.45 -4.61
C ALA A 34 4.82 13.17 -5.38
N ASN A 35 5.87 13.62 -4.71
CA ASN A 35 7.01 14.28 -5.36
C ASN A 35 8.02 13.31 -6.01
N THR A 36 7.85 12.00 -5.80
CA THR A 36 8.82 10.99 -6.25
C THR A 36 8.23 9.99 -7.21
N ALA A 37 6.95 9.62 -7.07
CA ALA A 37 6.29 8.61 -7.91
C ALA A 37 5.69 9.24 -9.19
N LYS A 38 5.58 8.43 -10.25
CA LYS A 38 4.94 8.86 -11.51
C LYS A 38 3.45 9.10 -11.33
N GLU A 39 2.77 8.14 -10.71
CA GLU A 39 1.33 8.15 -10.46
C GLU A 39 1.04 7.48 -9.11
N ILE A 40 0.11 8.06 -8.36
CA ILE A 40 -0.36 7.48 -7.10
C ILE A 40 -1.89 7.38 -7.12
N SER A 41 -2.39 6.19 -6.80
CA SER A 41 -3.81 5.96 -6.51
C SER A 41 -3.97 5.69 -5.02
N GLY A 42 -4.91 6.35 -4.36
CA GLY A 42 -5.32 6.07 -2.99
C GLY A 42 -6.74 5.54 -2.95
N VAL A 43 -6.99 4.52 -2.13
CA VAL A 43 -8.35 4.02 -1.88
C VAL A 43 -8.65 4.01 -0.40
N ASP A 44 -9.87 4.39 -0.03
CA ASP A 44 -10.37 4.26 1.33
C ASP A 44 -11.90 4.01 1.30
N PHE A 45 -12.41 3.32 2.32
CA PHE A 45 -13.81 2.93 2.41
C PHE A 45 -14.66 3.94 3.21
N ASP A 46 -14.03 4.92 3.86
CA ASP A 46 -14.72 6.03 4.51
C ASP A 46 -14.82 7.24 3.56
N LYS A 47 -16.06 7.61 3.22
CA LYS A 47 -16.35 8.71 2.30
C LYS A 47 -15.86 10.06 2.82
N ASN A 48 -15.97 10.31 4.12
CA ASN A 48 -15.54 11.57 4.72
C ASN A 48 -14.03 11.72 4.63
N VAL A 49 -13.31 10.63 4.92
CA VAL A 49 -11.85 10.57 4.82
C VAL A 49 -11.38 10.74 3.37
N VAL A 50 -12.08 10.14 2.40
CA VAL A 50 -11.79 10.32 0.97
C VAL A 50 -11.93 11.77 0.53
N GLU A 51 -13.01 12.44 0.94
CA GLU A 51 -13.21 13.85 0.58
C GLU A 51 -12.16 14.76 1.23
N GLU A 52 -11.75 14.46 2.47
CA GLU A 52 -10.63 15.15 3.11
C GLU A 52 -9.29 14.89 2.39
N ALA A 53 -9.02 13.64 2.02
CA ALA A 53 -7.81 13.27 1.28
C ALA A 53 -7.72 14.00 -0.07
N LYS A 54 -8.84 14.10 -0.81
CA LYS A 54 -8.91 14.88 -2.05
C LYS A 54 -8.56 16.34 -1.84
N LYS A 55 -9.06 16.97 -0.77
CA LYS A 55 -8.71 18.36 -0.42
C LYS A 55 -7.22 18.48 -0.09
N ASN A 56 -6.71 17.62 0.79
CA ASN A 56 -5.32 17.63 1.25
C ASN A 56 -4.29 17.39 0.14
N LEU A 57 -4.70 16.65 -0.91
CA LEU A 57 -3.82 16.23 -2.00
C LEU A 57 -4.09 16.95 -3.33
N SER A 58 -5.00 17.93 -3.33
CA SER A 58 -5.43 18.68 -4.52
C SER A 58 -4.30 19.37 -5.30
N ILE A 59 -3.19 19.69 -4.63
CA ILE A 59 -2.01 20.30 -5.26
C ILE A 59 -1.21 19.31 -6.12
N PHE A 60 -1.40 18.00 -5.96
CA PHE A 60 -0.63 16.97 -6.66
C PHE A 60 -1.37 16.45 -7.88
N LYS A 61 -0.90 16.82 -9.08
CA LYS A 61 -1.52 16.42 -10.36
C LYS A 61 -1.41 14.92 -10.67
N ASN A 62 -0.48 14.22 -10.02
CA ASN A 62 -0.22 12.79 -10.21
C ASN A 62 -0.94 11.90 -9.20
N VAL A 63 -1.85 12.46 -8.39
CA VAL A 63 -2.57 11.73 -7.34
C VAL A 63 -4.04 11.61 -7.70
N LYS A 64 -4.61 10.42 -7.51
CA LYS A 64 -6.05 10.15 -7.63
C LYS A 64 -6.54 9.40 -6.40
N ILE A 65 -7.68 9.82 -5.84
CA ILE A 65 -8.28 9.20 -4.65
C ILE A 65 -9.66 8.65 -4.99
N PHE A 66 -9.93 7.42 -4.56
CA PHE A 66 -11.16 6.69 -4.85
C PHE A 66 -11.82 6.22 -3.55
N PHE A 67 -13.16 6.32 -3.51
CA PHE A 67 -13.97 5.74 -2.47
C PHE A 67 -14.27 4.28 -2.83
N GLU A 68 -13.48 3.36 -2.28
CA GLU A 68 -13.53 1.93 -2.62
C GLU A 68 -13.16 1.05 -1.44
N ASN A 69 -13.73 -0.16 -1.43
CA ASN A 69 -13.32 -1.19 -0.50
C ASN A 69 -12.04 -1.87 -1.02
N ALA A 70 -10.97 -1.89 -0.22
CA ALA A 70 -9.72 -2.55 -0.59
C ALA A 70 -9.84 -4.07 -0.89
N LYS A 71 -10.98 -4.69 -0.54
CA LYS A 71 -11.34 -6.08 -0.90
C LYS A 71 -11.85 -6.24 -2.34
N LYS A 72 -12.15 -5.14 -3.05
CA LYS A 72 -12.59 -5.14 -4.45
C LYS A 72 -12.22 -3.81 -5.12
N LEU A 73 -11.12 -3.81 -5.87
CA LEU A 73 -10.56 -2.64 -6.55
C LEU A 73 -10.98 -2.60 -8.03
N HIS A 74 -11.34 -1.44 -8.55
CA HIS A 74 -11.66 -1.27 -9.98
C HIS A 74 -10.45 -1.44 -10.91
N PHE A 75 -9.24 -1.43 -10.36
CA PHE A 75 -8.00 -1.52 -11.10
C PHE A 75 -7.85 -2.84 -11.86
N LYS A 76 -7.18 -2.78 -13.02
CA LYS A 76 -6.78 -3.98 -13.78
C LYS A 76 -5.67 -4.75 -13.05
N ASN A 77 -5.43 -5.99 -13.47
CA ASN A 77 -4.35 -6.81 -12.94
C ASN A 77 -2.98 -6.22 -13.34
N ASN A 78 -1.96 -6.43 -12.50
CA ASN A 78 -0.55 -6.12 -12.83
C ASN A 78 -0.29 -4.67 -13.29
N ILE A 79 -0.85 -3.66 -12.61
CA ILE A 79 -0.67 -2.25 -12.98
C ILE A 79 0.28 -1.47 -12.05
N PHE A 80 0.39 -1.88 -10.79
CA PHE A 80 1.19 -1.16 -9.79
C PHE A 80 2.58 -1.77 -9.63
N ASP A 81 3.58 -0.92 -9.50
CA ASP A 81 4.95 -1.30 -9.13
C ASP A 81 5.08 -1.44 -7.61
N PHE A 82 4.27 -0.64 -6.87
CA PHE A 82 4.16 -0.70 -5.41
C PHE A 82 2.71 -0.68 -4.97
N VAL A 83 2.38 -1.52 -4.00
CA VAL A 83 1.14 -1.40 -3.23
C VAL A 83 1.51 -1.25 -1.77
N ILE A 84 1.09 -0.16 -1.14
CA ILE A 84 1.34 0.13 0.27
C ILE A 84 0.04 0.04 1.07
N CYS A 85 0.14 -0.30 2.35
CA CYS A 85 -0.95 -0.20 3.32
C CYS A 85 -0.33 0.19 4.67
N MET A 86 -0.44 1.47 5.03
CA MET A 86 0.33 2.08 6.09
C MET A 86 -0.57 2.64 7.20
N GLY A 87 -0.06 2.79 8.42
CA GLY A 87 -0.80 3.42 9.52
C GLY A 87 -1.81 2.52 10.22
N ASN A 88 -1.61 1.20 10.19
CA ASN A 88 -2.49 0.17 10.75
C ASN A 88 -3.84 -0.04 10.03
N SER A 89 -4.11 0.60 8.89
CA SER A 89 -5.33 0.37 8.09
C SER A 89 -5.60 -1.10 7.79
N PHE A 90 -4.55 -1.93 7.75
CA PHE A 90 -4.66 -3.38 7.58
C PHE A 90 -5.37 -4.08 8.74
N GLY A 91 -5.20 -3.61 9.98
CA GLY A 91 -5.94 -4.09 11.14
C GLY A 91 -7.42 -3.72 11.08
N ASP A 92 -7.72 -2.55 10.52
CA ASP A 92 -9.08 -2.02 10.40
C ASP A 92 -9.91 -2.73 9.31
N PHE A 93 -9.26 -3.47 8.41
CA PHE A 93 -9.95 -4.32 7.43
C PHE A 93 -10.67 -5.53 8.05
N GLY A 94 -10.49 -5.76 9.36
CA GLY A 94 -11.15 -6.79 10.16
C GLY A 94 -10.60 -8.19 9.90
N GLU A 95 -11.35 -9.22 10.29
CA GLU A 95 -10.90 -10.62 10.21
C GLU A 95 -10.62 -11.09 8.76
N ASN A 96 -11.27 -10.47 7.77
CA ASN A 96 -11.13 -10.84 6.37
C ASN A 96 -10.11 -9.99 5.58
N THR A 97 -8.92 -9.84 6.15
CA THR A 97 -7.73 -9.27 5.47
C THR A 97 -7.29 -10.09 4.24
N SER A 98 -7.75 -11.34 4.11
CA SER A 98 -7.42 -12.21 2.98
C SER A 98 -7.89 -11.66 1.63
N GLY A 99 -9.08 -11.05 1.59
CA GLY A 99 -9.62 -10.41 0.38
C GLY A 99 -8.77 -9.23 -0.07
N VAL A 100 -8.34 -8.40 0.88
CA VAL A 100 -7.45 -7.27 0.61
C VAL A 100 -6.12 -7.76 0.05
N LEU A 101 -5.49 -8.74 0.69
CA LEU A 101 -4.22 -9.29 0.21
C LEU A 101 -4.34 -9.92 -1.19
N LYS A 102 -5.47 -10.57 -1.50
CA LYS A 102 -5.74 -11.10 -2.84
C LYS A 102 -5.83 -9.97 -3.87
N GLU A 103 -6.53 -8.89 -3.56
CA GLU A 103 -6.61 -7.73 -4.45
C GLU A 103 -5.26 -7.04 -4.63
N MET A 104 -4.51 -6.81 -3.54
CA MET A 104 -3.15 -6.27 -3.61
C MET A 104 -2.25 -7.16 -4.48
N LYS A 105 -2.34 -8.50 -4.35
CA LYS A 105 -1.64 -9.45 -5.22
C LYS A 105 -2.09 -9.37 -6.67
N ARG A 106 -3.38 -9.17 -6.92
CA ARG A 106 -3.95 -9.11 -8.27
C ARG A 106 -3.46 -7.86 -9.01
N VAL A 107 -3.49 -6.70 -8.36
CA VAL A 107 -3.17 -5.41 -8.98
C VAL A 107 -1.68 -5.10 -9.06
N ILE A 108 -0.84 -5.69 -8.20
CA ILE A 108 0.62 -5.55 -8.27
C ILE A 108 1.20 -6.32 -9.47
N LYS A 109 2.15 -5.71 -10.19
CA LYS A 109 2.93 -6.35 -11.27
C LYS A 109 3.77 -7.53 -10.76
N PRO A 110 4.17 -8.47 -11.64
CA PRO A 110 5.32 -9.32 -11.38
C PRO A 110 6.54 -8.48 -10.98
N ASP A 111 7.31 -8.97 -10.01
CA ASP A 111 8.43 -8.30 -9.33
C ASP A 111 8.09 -7.00 -8.59
N GLY A 112 6.81 -6.62 -8.56
CA GLY A 112 6.32 -5.48 -7.78
C GLY A 112 6.27 -5.79 -6.28
N LYS A 113 6.32 -4.73 -5.47
CA LYS A 113 6.43 -4.83 -4.01
C LYS A 113 5.14 -4.46 -3.29
N ILE A 114 4.75 -5.30 -2.34
CA ILE A 114 3.71 -5.01 -1.36
C ILE A 114 4.37 -4.64 -0.04
N ILE A 115 3.97 -3.51 0.55
CA ILE A 115 4.54 -2.98 1.80
C ILE A 115 3.41 -2.70 2.79
N ILE A 116 3.42 -3.35 3.94
CA ILE A 116 2.38 -3.19 4.97
C ILE A 116 3.00 -2.85 6.32
N SER A 117 2.54 -1.77 6.96
CA SER A 117 2.93 -1.47 8.34
C SER A 117 2.11 -2.29 9.35
N VAL A 118 2.72 -2.70 10.46
CA VAL A 118 2.11 -3.50 11.52
C VAL A 118 2.42 -2.93 12.89
N TYR A 119 1.46 -2.83 13.81
CA TYR A 119 1.64 -2.22 15.13
C TYR A 119 2.42 -3.04 16.17
N SER A 120 2.78 -4.30 15.88
CA SER A 120 3.50 -5.17 16.82
C SER A 120 4.30 -6.27 16.12
N GLU A 121 5.26 -6.87 16.84
CA GLU A 121 5.96 -8.07 16.36
C GLU A 121 5.02 -9.29 16.24
N LYS A 122 4.06 -9.42 17.17
CA LYS A 122 3.01 -10.45 17.10
C LYS A 122 2.19 -10.31 15.82
N ALA A 123 1.85 -9.07 15.47
CA ALA A 123 1.23 -8.72 14.21
C ALA A 123 2.08 -9.14 13.00
N LEU A 124 3.40 -8.94 13.03
CA LEU A 124 4.31 -9.38 11.98
C LEU A 124 4.24 -10.90 11.74
N GLY A 125 4.23 -11.70 12.81
CA GLY A 125 4.13 -13.16 12.71
C GLY A 125 2.83 -13.64 12.05
N ALA A 126 1.69 -13.02 12.39
CA ALA A 126 0.41 -13.33 11.75
C ALA A 126 0.40 -12.97 10.26
N ARG A 127 0.96 -11.81 9.89
CA ARG A 127 1.07 -11.36 8.49
C ARG A 127 1.92 -12.28 7.63
N LYS A 128 3.05 -12.78 8.15
CA LYS A 128 3.87 -13.78 7.45
C LYS A 128 3.09 -15.02 7.05
N ARG A 129 2.22 -15.52 7.95
CA ARG A 129 1.37 -16.69 7.66
C ARG A 129 0.35 -16.40 6.54
N GLN A 130 -0.24 -15.21 6.54
CA GLN A 130 -1.22 -14.81 5.52
C GLN A 130 -0.60 -14.67 4.13
N TYR A 131 0.58 -14.06 4.02
CA TYR A 131 1.30 -13.96 2.73
C TYR A 131 1.68 -15.33 2.15
N LYS A 132 2.14 -16.26 2.99
CA LYS A 132 2.43 -17.64 2.56
C LYS A 132 1.18 -18.32 1.98
N LYS A 133 0.02 -18.17 2.63
CA LYS A 133 -1.26 -18.76 2.17
C LYS A 133 -1.69 -18.27 0.79
N ILE A 134 -1.34 -17.03 0.43
CA ILE A 134 -1.68 -16.47 -0.88
C ILE A 134 -0.52 -16.57 -1.89
N GLY A 135 0.56 -17.28 -1.55
CA GLY A 135 1.68 -17.54 -2.45
C GLY A 135 2.48 -16.30 -2.86
N ILE A 136 2.62 -15.30 -1.97
CA ILE A 136 3.56 -14.20 -2.17
C ILE A 136 4.85 -14.50 -1.42
N LYS A 137 6.00 -14.41 -2.12
CA LYS A 137 7.31 -14.62 -1.49
C LYS A 137 7.66 -13.40 -0.64
N ILE A 138 7.86 -13.64 0.64
CA ILE A 138 8.16 -12.59 1.61
C ILE A 138 9.66 -12.38 1.62
N GLU A 139 10.11 -11.18 1.25
CA GLU A 139 11.46 -10.71 1.53
C GLU A 139 11.34 -9.78 2.74
N LEU A 140 11.51 -10.34 3.93
CA LEU A 140 11.48 -9.56 5.15
C LEU A 140 12.73 -8.70 5.22
N ASN A 141 12.56 -7.41 4.95
CA ASN A 141 13.44 -6.39 5.50
C ASN A 141 12.77 -5.84 6.76
N PRO A 142 12.92 -6.46 7.94
CA PRO A 142 12.35 -5.95 9.17
C PRO A 142 13.07 -4.65 9.53
N VAL A 143 12.53 -3.55 9.04
CA VAL A 143 12.55 -2.28 9.75
C VAL A 143 11.37 -2.38 10.70
N SER A 144 11.58 -2.10 11.99
CA SER A 144 10.56 -2.19 13.05
C SER A 144 9.18 -1.83 12.49
N TYR A 145 8.22 -2.76 12.60
CA TYR A 145 6.81 -2.53 12.22
C TYR A 145 6.49 -2.45 10.72
N ILE A 146 7.35 -2.92 9.80
CA ILE A 146 7.05 -2.98 8.35
C ILE A 146 7.29 -4.40 7.80
N CYS A 147 6.38 -4.87 6.94
CA CYS A 147 6.53 -6.12 6.20
C CYS A 147 6.54 -5.84 4.69
N GLU A 148 7.56 -6.35 4.00
CA GLU A 148 7.72 -6.26 2.55
C GLU A 148 7.54 -7.64 1.91
N ALA A 149 6.92 -7.69 0.74
CA ALA A 149 6.73 -8.92 -0.02
C ALA A 149 6.81 -8.65 -1.53
N VAL A 150 7.36 -9.59 -2.28
CA VAL A 150 7.54 -9.48 -3.74
C VAL A 150 6.64 -10.51 -4.42
N LYS A 151 5.88 -10.04 -5.42
CA LYS A 151 5.13 -10.96 -6.28
C LYS A 151 6.10 -11.57 -7.30
N LYS A 152 6.34 -12.87 -7.20
CA LYS A 152 7.00 -13.65 -8.26
C LYS A 152 5.98 -14.19 -9.25
#